data_AF-A0A3N4GVE4-F1
#
_entry.id   AF-A0A3N4GVE4-F1
#
_cell.length_a   1.000
_cell.length_b   1.000
_cell.length_c   1.000
_cell.angle_alpha   90.00
_cell.angle_beta   90.00
_cell.angle_gamma   90.00
#
_symmetry.space_group_name_H-M   'P 1'
#
loop_
_entity.id
_entity.type
_entity.pdbx_description
1 polymer ?
#
loop_
_entity_poly.entity_id
_entity_poly.type
_entity_poly.pdbx_seq_one_letter_code
_entity_poly.pdbx_strand_id
1 'polypeptide(L)'
;MTRHLFSLLLIFSLFSCFQNEEQSFVSQNIGQWKAFAEMVAADVKPLALSQPLSKEDVDKLLEEALTIADEYGIEVFRETDLVQTQLFPSDITEGKEVLIFHRPDALKAYRDLKKTIKSGQNGEAEARRFGRLLGYPPHYINQLLTQNTDFRTLHHYGIQGTNLFLYYKDLSRAKEFYHETLGLEIISDYGFAATVKITPDALLTLVDASVGRHKADEPKTVAVALLTNHLAEWFTYLQGKQVIMKYAYKPKENNAHDGFVAIDPEGYLLEFEMFKQHPENEKLMPRLPQYDGLSGATDRWSKNEGFYGAVTWLYYEDMQEAERFYEDKIGLEQIVDQGWAKVYQVSKSGYIGLVDGRRGMHSYTEQKGASISFLIKDLEGWYAYGQQHQPFPVLQEMYTGKGNRYKAFVGQDPGKYFLEFNRFLEHEDNKRILELLNKFD
;
A
#
# COMPACT_ATOMS: atom_id res chain seq x y z
N MET A 1 28.88 66.13 28.95
CA MET A 1 29.67 64.92 28.67
C MET A 1 28.77 63.66 28.67
N THR A 2 27.54 63.76 28.16
CA THR A 2 26.48 62.75 28.37
C THR A 2 25.48 62.79 27.21
N ARG A 3 25.96 62.59 25.98
CA ARG A 3 25.10 62.42 24.80
C ARG A 3 25.59 61.40 23.76
N HIS A 4 26.72 60.74 24.01
CA HIS A 4 27.27 59.70 23.11
C HIS A 4 27.15 58.26 23.64
N LEU A 5 26.63 58.04 24.85
CA LEU A 5 26.53 56.68 25.42
C LEU A 5 25.21 55.94 25.10
N PHE A 6 24.15 56.65 24.71
CA PHE A 6 22.84 56.04 24.43
C PHE A 6 22.72 55.47 23.01
N SER A 7 23.54 55.92 22.06
CA SER A 7 23.55 55.38 20.68
C SER A 7 24.39 54.10 20.54
N LEU A 8 25.38 53.87 21.40
CA LEU A 8 26.18 52.63 21.37
C LEU A 8 25.40 51.42 21.92
N LEU A 9 24.61 51.58 22.98
CA LEU A 9 23.85 50.46 23.57
C LEU A 9 22.75 49.93 22.63
N LEU A 10 22.12 50.79 21.83
CA LEU A 10 21.11 50.36 20.83
C LEU A 10 21.75 49.57 19.68
N ILE A 11 22.97 49.93 19.26
CA ILE A 11 23.71 49.23 18.20
C ILE A 11 24.18 47.85 18.70
N PHE A 12 24.69 47.72 19.94
CA PHE A 12 25.08 46.43 20.50
C PHE A 12 23.90 45.48 20.74
N SER A 13 22.72 46.01 21.06
CA SER A 13 21.50 45.20 21.24
C SER A 13 20.96 44.65 19.92
N LEU A 14 21.01 45.45 18.85
CA LEU A 14 20.66 45.03 17.49
C LEU A 14 21.69 44.07 16.90
N PHE A 15 22.99 44.31 17.12
CA PHE A 15 24.05 43.38 16.72
C PHE A 15 23.96 42.04 17.45
N SER A 16 23.64 42.02 18.75
CA SER A 16 23.50 40.76 19.50
C SER A 16 22.25 39.98 19.10
N CYS A 17 21.15 40.64 18.72
CA CYS A 17 19.97 39.94 18.18
C CYS A 17 20.24 39.41 16.77
N PHE A 18 20.87 40.20 15.90
CA PHE A 18 21.28 39.76 14.56
C PHE A 18 22.31 38.63 14.62
N GLN A 19 23.30 38.70 15.50
CA GLN A 19 24.27 37.62 15.70
C GLN A 19 23.62 36.38 16.28
N ASN A 20 22.65 36.50 17.19
CA ASN A 20 21.91 35.34 17.70
C ASN A 20 21.03 34.70 16.61
N GLU A 21 20.38 35.47 15.74
CA GLU A 21 19.61 34.95 14.61
C GLU A 21 20.51 34.33 13.53
N GLU A 22 21.63 34.97 13.19
CA GLU A 22 22.60 34.46 12.22
C GLU A 22 23.30 33.19 12.75
N GLN A 23 23.68 33.18 14.02
CA GLN A 23 24.27 32.00 14.67
C GLN A 23 23.25 30.87 14.87
N SER A 24 21.98 31.20 15.13
CA SER A 24 20.89 30.22 15.18
C SER A 24 20.60 29.63 13.80
N PHE A 25 20.57 30.46 12.76
CA PHE A 25 20.40 30.03 11.37
C PHE A 25 21.54 29.08 10.92
N VAL A 26 22.79 29.46 11.15
CA VAL A 26 23.96 28.61 10.84
C VAL A 26 23.89 27.28 11.60
N SER A 27 23.64 27.33 12.91
CA SER A 27 23.57 26.14 13.77
C SER A 27 22.45 25.17 13.36
N GLN A 28 21.27 25.69 13.00
CA GLN A 28 20.14 24.87 12.53
C GLN A 28 20.46 24.15 11.22
N ASN A 29 21.09 24.83 10.26
CA ASN A 29 21.49 24.23 8.98
C ASN A 29 22.52 23.12 9.19
N ILE A 30 23.55 23.35 10.01
CA ILE A 30 24.59 22.37 10.31
C ILE A 30 24.01 21.08 10.88
N GLY A 31 23.10 21.18 11.87
CA GLY A 31 22.47 20.01 12.47
C GLY A 31 21.70 19.17 11.46
N GLN A 32 20.92 19.83 10.59
CA GLN A 32 20.20 19.16 9.51
C GLN A 32 21.15 18.48 8.51
N TRP A 33 22.22 19.16 8.12
CA TRP A 33 23.16 18.65 7.12
C TRP A 33 24.00 17.49 7.62
N LYS A 34 24.36 17.47 8.92
CA LYS A 34 24.99 16.30 9.53
C LYS A 34 24.09 15.07 9.46
N ALA A 35 22.80 15.21 9.77
CA ALA A 35 21.84 14.11 9.62
C ALA A 35 21.69 13.67 8.15
N PHE A 36 21.64 14.60 7.20
CA PHE A 36 21.60 14.27 5.78
C PHE A 36 22.86 13.57 5.29
N ALA A 37 24.04 14.04 5.71
CA ALA A 37 25.31 13.43 5.37
C ALA A 37 25.39 11.99 5.91
N GLU A 38 24.99 11.79 7.17
CA GLU A 38 24.88 10.45 7.78
C GLU A 38 23.97 9.53 6.96
N MET A 39 22.76 9.98 6.62
CA MET A 39 21.81 9.17 5.84
C MET A 39 22.31 8.82 4.44
N VAL A 40 23.07 9.71 3.80
CA VAL A 40 23.67 9.46 2.46
C VAL A 40 24.86 8.51 2.57
N ALA A 41 25.70 8.68 3.60
CA ALA A 41 26.84 7.82 3.89
C ALA A 41 26.43 6.40 4.28
N ALA A 42 25.28 6.26 4.96
CA ALA A 42 24.71 4.98 5.38
C ALA A 42 23.81 4.30 4.33
N ASP A 43 23.80 4.80 3.08
CA ASP A 43 23.03 4.25 1.96
C ASP A 43 21.50 4.30 2.12
N VAL A 44 21.01 5.05 3.11
CA VAL A 44 19.57 5.23 3.37
C VAL A 44 18.95 6.18 2.33
N LYS A 45 19.65 7.27 2.00
CA LYS A 45 19.26 8.20 0.94
C LYS A 45 20.28 8.16 -0.19
N PRO A 46 19.86 8.04 -1.46
CA PRO A 46 20.81 8.16 -2.58
C PRO A 46 21.48 9.55 -2.61
N LEU A 47 20.69 10.61 -2.41
CA LEU A 47 21.18 11.98 -2.17
C LEU A 47 20.25 12.72 -1.21
N ALA A 48 20.73 13.83 -0.66
CA ALA A 48 19.96 14.74 0.17
C ALA A 48 20.14 16.18 -0.29
N LEU A 49 19.09 16.98 -0.16
CA LEU A 49 19.07 18.39 -0.54
C LEU A 49 19.07 19.24 0.73
N SER A 50 19.87 20.30 0.77
CA SER A 50 19.65 21.38 1.71
C SER A 50 18.29 22.03 1.44
N GLN A 51 17.82 22.82 2.40
CA GLN A 51 16.79 23.82 2.10
C GLN A 51 17.25 24.77 0.98
N PRO A 52 16.32 25.37 0.21
CA PRO A 52 16.65 26.44 -0.74
C PRO A 52 17.26 27.64 -0.03
N LEU A 53 18.44 28.08 -0.47
CA LEU A 53 19.23 29.15 0.13
C LEU A 53 19.45 30.29 -0.85
N SER A 54 19.69 31.50 -0.35
CA SER A 54 20.20 32.57 -1.20
C SER A 54 21.63 32.24 -1.64
N LYS A 55 22.09 32.87 -2.72
CA LYS A 55 23.48 32.75 -3.18
C LYS A 55 24.46 33.17 -2.08
N GLU A 56 24.16 34.25 -1.38
CA GLU A 56 24.98 34.78 -0.29
C GLU A 56 25.06 33.79 0.88
N ASP A 57 23.97 33.12 1.22
CA ASP A 57 23.95 32.12 2.28
C ASP A 57 24.74 30.86 1.89
N VAL A 58 24.64 30.42 0.62
CA VAL A 58 25.47 29.32 0.12
C VAL A 58 26.95 29.69 0.18
N ASP A 59 27.32 30.88 -0.28
CA ASP A 59 28.71 31.35 -0.26
C ASP A 59 29.28 31.39 1.18
N LYS A 60 28.45 31.72 2.19
CA LYS A 60 28.83 31.70 3.61
C LYS A 60 28.97 30.28 4.19
N LEU A 61 28.12 29.35 3.77
CA LEU A 61 27.96 28.04 4.42
C LEU A 61 28.66 26.88 3.69
N LEU A 62 29.15 27.10 2.47
CA LEU A 62 29.70 26.03 1.63
C LEU A 62 30.89 25.30 2.27
N GLU A 63 31.83 26.02 2.89
CA GLU A 63 33.00 25.41 3.55
C GLU A 63 32.60 24.49 4.70
N GLU A 64 31.57 24.86 5.46
CA GLU A 64 31.03 24.03 6.54
C GLU A 64 30.36 22.78 5.96
N ALA A 65 29.57 22.93 4.89
CA ALA A 65 28.97 21.80 4.18
C ALA A 65 30.02 20.83 3.63
N LEU A 66 31.13 21.34 3.07
CA LEU A 66 32.26 20.53 2.60
C LEU A 66 32.95 19.80 3.76
N THR A 67 33.12 20.47 4.90
CA THR A 67 33.70 19.85 6.12
C THR A 67 32.82 18.71 6.62
N ILE A 68 31.50 18.91 6.70
CA ILE A 68 30.54 17.85 7.05
C ILE A 68 30.62 16.70 6.04
N ALA A 69 30.70 17.00 4.75
CA ALA A 69 30.77 15.95 3.73
C ALA A 69 32.04 15.10 3.87
N ASP A 70 33.18 15.71 4.14
CA ASP A 70 34.46 15.03 4.39
C ASP A 70 34.39 14.15 5.66
N GLU A 71 33.79 14.66 6.76
CA GLU A 71 33.59 13.90 8.00
C GLU A 71 32.85 12.57 7.77
N TYR A 72 31.90 12.54 6.85
CA TYR A 72 31.08 11.36 6.52
C TYR A 72 31.53 10.61 5.25
N GLY A 73 32.60 11.06 4.58
CA GLY A 73 33.13 10.43 3.37
C GLY A 73 32.22 10.54 2.15
N ILE A 74 31.50 11.66 2.02
CA ILE A 74 30.62 11.97 0.88
C ILE A 74 31.01 13.30 0.22
N GLU A 75 30.29 13.71 -0.82
CA GLU A 75 30.56 14.93 -1.58
C GLU A 75 29.37 15.91 -1.52
N VAL A 76 29.66 17.19 -1.73
CA VAL A 76 28.65 18.24 -1.88
C VAL A 76 28.73 18.87 -3.26
N PHE A 77 27.58 18.96 -3.93
CA PHE A 77 27.42 19.70 -5.18
C PHE A 77 26.52 20.92 -4.97
N ARG A 78 27.03 22.10 -5.31
CA ARG A 78 26.26 23.35 -5.36
C ARG A 78 25.40 23.35 -6.62
N GLU A 79 24.10 23.20 -6.44
CA GLU A 79 23.10 23.25 -7.50
C GLU A 79 22.46 24.64 -7.57
N THR A 80 22.50 25.24 -8.77
CA THR A 80 22.04 26.60 -9.06
C THR A 80 20.75 26.63 -9.88
N ASP A 81 20.33 25.47 -10.38
CA ASP A 81 19.21 25.27 -11.28
C ASP A 81 18.57 23.92 -10.92
N LEU A 82 17.98 23.82 -9.72
CA LEU A 82 17.39 22.56 -9.24
C LEU A 82 16.32 22.07 -10.22
N VAL A 83 16.31 20.77 -10.52
CA VAL A 83 15.23 20.14 -11.30
C VAL A 83 13.86 20.50 -10.71
N GLN A 84 12.97 20.98 -11.58
CA GLN A 84 11.57 21.22 -11.25
C GLN A 84 10.75 20.03 -11.73
N THR A 85 10.11 19.32 -10.81
CA THR A 85 9.22 18.20 -11.12
C THR A 85 7.87 18.43 -10.45
N GLN A 86 6.90 17.56 -10.74
CA GLN A 86 5.57 17.58 -10.13
C GLN A 86 5.56 17.28 -8.63
N LEU A 87 6.70 17.01 -7.98
CA LEU A 87 6.76 16.74 -6.54
C LEU A 87 6.71 18.00 -5.68
N PHE A 88 7.10 19.15 -6.22
CA PHE A 88 7.21 20.40 -5.47
C PHE A 88 6.71 21.58 -6.32
N PRO A 89 6.15 22.62 -5.68
CA PRO A 89 5.82 23.87 -6.37
C PRO A 89 7.03 24.49 -7.08
N SER A 90 6.81 25.05 -8.28
CA SER A 90 7.89 25.56 -9.14
C SER A 90 8.54 26.86 -8.65
N ASP A 91 7.93 27.56 -7.71
CA ASP A 91 8.39 28.83 -7.14
C ASP A 91 9.34 28.66 -5.95
N ILE A 92 9.37 27.49 -5.31
CA ILE A 92 10.20 27.22 -4.12
C ILE A 92 11.70 27.42 -4.39
N THR A 93 12.15 27.21 -5.62
CA THR A 93 13.57 27.29 -5.99
C THR A 93 13.92 28.51 -6.83
N GLU A 94 12.98 29.44 -7.04
CA GLU A 94 13.22 30.61 -7.87
C GLU A 94 14.26 31.55 -7.23
N GLY A 95 15.38 31.77 -7.94
CA GLY A 95 16.49 32.58 -7.43
C GLY A 95 17.19 32.00 -6.21
N LYS A 96 16.99 30.70 -5.92
CA LYS A 96 17.61 29.99 -4.81
C LYS A 96 18.56 28.91 -5.31
N GLU A 97 19.54 28.59 -4.48
CA GLU A 97 20.50 27.52 -4.70
C GLU A 97 20.31 26.42 -3.65
N VAL A 98 20.75 25.21 -3.96
CA VAL A 98 20.65 24.04 -3.08
C VAL A 98 22.00 23.33 -3.02
N LEU A 99 22.41 22.92 -1.83
CA LEU A 99 23.54 22.02 -1.64
C LEU A 99 23.02 20.58 -1.70
N ILE A 100 23.59 19.78 -2.60
CA ILE A 100 23.28 18.36 -2.73
C ILE A 100 24.38 17.57 -2.03
N PHE A 101 24.04 16.85 -0.96
CA PHE A 101 24.91 15.88 -0.31
C PHE A 101 24.72 14.53 -1.02
N HIS A 102 25.80 13.95 -1.55
CA HIS A 102 25.68 12.78 -2.43
C HIS A 102 26.92 11.88 -2.44
N ARG A 103 26.74 10.68 -2.98
CA ARG A 103 27.83 9.85 -3.53
C ARG A 103 27.91 10.01 -5.06
N PRO A 104 29.05 9.71 -5.71
CA PRO A 104 29.27 10.02 -7.13
C PRO A 104 28.18 9.48 -8.07
N ASP A 105 27.72 8.25 -7.87
CA ASP A 105 26.70 7.61 -8.73
C ASP A 105 25.32 8.28 -8.60
N ALA A 106 24.96 8.74 -7.40
CA ALA A 106 23.69 9.44 -7.17
C ALA A 106 23.66 10.80 -7.87
N LEU A 107 24.77 11.56 -7.84
CA LEU A 107 24.88 12.82 -8.59
C LEU A 107 24.81 12.58 -10.10
N LYS A 108 25.43 11.51 -10.60
CA LYS A 108 25.32 11.13 -12.02
C LYS A 108 23.85 10.86 -12.39
N ALA A 109 23.13 10.08 -11.59
CA ALA A 109 21.72 9.79 -11.80
C ALA A 109 20.84 11.05 -11.77
N TYR A 110 21.14 12.00 -10.87
CA TYR A 110 20.50 13.30 -10.81
C TYR A 110 20.77 14.15 -12.05
N ARG A 111 22.03 14.25 -12.50
CA ARG A 111 22.39 15.00 -13.72
C ARG A 111 21.73 14.42 -14.96
N ASP A 112 21.60 13.10 -15.03
CA ASP A 112 20.90 12.44 -16.13
C ASP A 112 19.39 12.71 -16.09
N LEU A 113 18.77 12.75 -14.91
CA LEU A 113 17.39 13.22 -14.76
C LEU A 113 17.24 14.67 -15.24
N LYS A 114 18.17 15.55 -14.84
CA LYS A 114 18.18 16.95 -15.27
C LYS A 114 18.26 17.10 -16.79
N LYS A 115 19.06 16.27 -17.47
CA LYS A 115 19.11 16.23 -18.94
C LYS A 115 17.78 15.79 -19.56
N THR A 116 17.15 14.74 -19.00
CA THR A 116 15.82 14.26 -19.44
C THR A 116 14.79 15.39 -19.36
N ILE A 117 14.74 16.11 -18.24
CA ILE A 117 13.84 17.25 -18.04
C ILE A 117 14.12 18.37 -19.05
N LYS A 118 15.40 18.72 -19.24
CA LYS A 118 15.79 19.73 -20.25
C LYS A 118 15.47 19.33 -21.69
N SER A 119 15.35 18.03 -21.98
CA SER A 119 14.89 17.55 -23.30
C SER A 119 13.37 17.63 -23.51
N GLY A 120 12.62 18.07 -22.49
CA GLY A 120 11.16 18.26 -22.55
C GLY A 120 10.35 17.13 -21.92
N GLN A 121 10.98 16.12 -21.32
CA GLN A 121 10.30 15.05 -20.59
C GLN A 121 10.23 15.38 -19.10
N ASN A 122 9.05 15.75 -18.60
CA ASN A 122 8.87 16.13 -17.19
C ASN A 122 7.48 15.74 -16.66
N GLY A 123 7.12 14.47 -16.82
CA GLY A 123 5.86 13.92 -16.35
C GLY A 123 5.97 13.24 -14.98
N GLU A 124 4.96 12.43 -14.66
CA GLU A 124 4.91 11.62 -13.44
C GLU A 124 6.15 10.72 -13.28
N ALA A 125 6.67 10.17 -14.38
CA ALA A 125 7.83 9.28 -14.37
C ALA A 125 9.10 9.97 -13.85
N GLU A 126 9.36 11.20 -14.29
CA GLU A 126 10.49 12.02 -13.84
C GLU A 126 10.32 12.47 -12.39
N ALA A 127 9.09 12.84 -12.00
CA ALA A 127 8.75 13.16 -10.61
C ALA A 127 9.03 11.96 -9.69
N ARG A 128 8.55 10.76 -10.03
CA ARG A 128 8.84 9.53 -9.27
C ARG A 128 10.33 9.21 -9.25
N ARG A 129 11.04 9.40 -10.37
CA ARG A 129 12.50 9.22 -10.42
C ARG A 129 13.22 10.18 -9.47
N PHE A 130 12.80 11.43 -9.39
CA PHE A 130 13.35 12.39 -8.44
C PHE A 130 13.05 11.99 -6.99
N GLY A 131 11.82 11.59 -6.69
CA GLY A 131 11.43 11.11 -5.35
C GLY A 131 12.26 9.91 -4.89
N ARG A 132 12.55 8.96 -5.78
CA ARG A 132 13.45 7.84 -5.48
C ARG A 132 14.89 8.29 -5.21
N LEU A 133 15.42 9.28 -5.93
CA LEU A 133 16.74 9.86 -5.63
C LEU A 133 16.78 10.51 -4.23
N LEU A 134 15.65 11.08 -3.80
CA LEU A 134 15.49 11.64 -2.45
C LEU A 134 15.22 10.56 -1.37
N GLY A 135 15.19 9.29 -1.75
CA GLY A 135 14.93 8.16 -0.85
C GLY A 135 13.48 8.10 -0.35
N TYR A 136 12.53 8.70 -1.06
CA TYR A 136 11.13 8.67 -0.68
C TYR A 136 10.47 7.33 -1.05
N PRO A 137 9.68 6.73 -0.13
CA PRO A 137 8.88 5.56 -0.47
C PRO A 137 7.72 5.92 -1.41
N PRO A 138 7.18 4.96 -2.18
CA PRO A 138 6.12 5.19 -3.16
C PRO A 138 4.89 5.92 -2.59
N HIS A 139 4.42 5.57 -1.39
CA HIS A 139 3.27 6.22 -0.74
C HIS A 139 3.53 7.71 -0.47
N TYR A 140 4.76 8.09 -0.11
CA TYR A 140 5.10 9.50 0.13
C TYR A 140 5.25 10.27 -1.18
N ILE A 141 5.78 9.62 -2.23
CA ILE A 141 5.80 10.19 -3.58
C ILE A 141 4.37 10.45 -4.07
N ASN A 142 3.45 9.49 -3.87
CA ASN A 142 2.02 9.65 -4.19
C ASN A 142 1.39 10.82 -3.42
N GLN A 143 1.75 11.01 -2.15
CA GLN A 143 1.29 12.15 -1.35
C GLN A 143 1.77 13.48 -1.96
N LEU A 144 3.04 13.59 -2.32
CA LEU A 144 3.59 14.79 -2.95
C LEU A 144 2.93 15.07 -4.32
N LEU A 145 2.73 14.03 -5.14
CA LEU A 145 2.02 14.16 -6.42
C LEU A 145 0.57 14.65 -6.20
N THR A 146 -0.14 14.09 -5.22
CA THR A 146 -1.51 14.51 -4.87
C THR A 146 -1.58 15.98 -4.48
N GLN A 147 -0.58 16.46 -3.71
CA GLN A 147 -0.53 17.84 -3.24
C GLN A 147 -0.27 18.85 -4.36
N ASN A 148 0.39 18.44 -5.44
CA ASN A 148 0.89 19.33 -6.48
C ASN A 148 0.24 19.12 -7.86
N THR A 149 -0.57 18.08 -8.02
CA THR A 149 -1.22 17.71 -9.29
C THR A 149 -2.65 17.19 -9.07
N ASP A 150 -3.32 16.82 -10.16
CA ASP A 150 -4.60 16.11 -10.16
C ASP A 150 -4.48 14.60 -9.90
N PHE A 151 -3.26 14.07 -9.70
CA PHE A 151 -3.01 12.67 -9.35
C PHE A 151 -3.80 12.24 -8.12
N ARG A 152 -4.54 11.14 -8.22
CA ARG A 152 -5.27 10.50 -7.12
C ARG A 152 -5.03 8.99 -7.12
N THR A 153 -5.23 8.41 -5.95
CA THR A 153 -5.17 6.96 -5.69
C THR A 153 -6.51 6.48 -5.14
N LEU A 154 -6.71 5.16 -5.04
CA LEU A 154 -7.95 4.57 -4.55
C LEU A 154 -8.35 5.06 -3.15
N HIS A 155 -7.37 5.33 -2.27
CA HIS A 155 -7.60 5.85 -0.92
C HIS A 155 -8.36 7.19 -0.90
N HIS A 156 -8.18 8.03 -1.92
CA HIS A 156 -8.85 9.33 -2.01
C HIS A 156 -10.36 9.22 -2.23
N TYR A 157 -10.83 8.04 -2.66
CA TYR A 157 -12.24 7.76 -2.94
C TYR A 157 -12.91 6.94 -1.83
N GLY A 158 -12.22 6.77 -0.68
CA GLY A 158 -12.77 6.11 0.50
C GLY A 158 -12.92 4.60 0.32
N ILE A 159 -11.80 3.89 0.34
CA ILE A 159 -11.79 2.43 0.37
C ILE A 159 -12.31 1.92 1.73
N GLN A 160 -13.33 1.07 1.70
CA GLN A 160 -14.02 0.56 2.89
C GLN A 160 -13.70 -0.91 3.18
N GLY A 161 -13.17 -1.65 2.21
CA GLY A 161 -12.90 -3.07 2.37
C GLY A 161 -12.59 -3.79 1.07
N THR A 162 -12.35 -5.10 1.20
CA THR A 162 -12.09 -6.04 0.11
C THR A 162 -13.21 -7.06 0.01
N ASN A 163 -13.45 -7.57 -1.20
CA ASN A 163 -14.33 -8.71 -1.42
C ASN A 163 -13.74 -9.62 -2.50
N LEU A 164 -13.46 -10.88 -2.17
CA LEU A 164 -12.99 -11.88 -3.12
C LEU A 164 -14.19 -12.62 -3.71
N PHE A 165 -14.25 -12.75 -5.04
CA PHE A 165 -15.31 -13.48 -5.73
C PHE A 165 -14.79 -14.83 -6.20
N LEU A 166 -15.37 -15.90 -5.67
CA LEU A 166 -15.08 -17.29 -6.04
C LEU A 166 -16.29 -17.92 -6.73
N TYR A 167 -16.05 -18.77 -7.72
CA TYR A 167 -17.05 -19.23 -8.67
C TYR A 167 -17.21 -20.76 -8.60
N TYR A 168 -18.44 -21.19 -8.39
CA TYR A 168 -18.80 -22.57 -8.08
C TYR A 168 -19.80 -23.12 -9.07
N LYS A 169 -19.65 -24.39 -9.42
CA LYS A 169 -20.66 -25.17 -10.11
C LYS A 169 -21.81 -25.54 -9.18
N ASP A 170 -21.53 -25.83 -7.91
CA ASP A 170 -22.49 -26.13 -6.86
C ASP A 170 -22.40 -25.08 -5.74
N LEU A 171 -23.12 -23.97 -5.95
CA LEU A 171 -23.15 -22.86 -4.99
C LEU A 171 -23.71 -23.30 -3.62
N SER A 172 -24.66 -24.23 -3.58
CA SER A 172 -25.25 -24.72 -2.33
C SER A 172 -24.21 -25.44 -1.48
N ARG A 173 -23.39 -26.31 -2.11
CA ARG A 173 -22.29 -27.00 -1.43
C ARG A 173 -21.20 -26.04 -0.96
N ALA A 174 -20.90 -24.99 -1.74
CA ALA A 174 -20.00 -23.94 -1.30
C ALA A 174 -20.54 -23.21 -0.06
N LYS A 175 -21.82 -22.79 -0.08
CA LYS A 175 -22.47 -22.13 1.06
C LYS A 175 -22.45 -23.01 2.31
N GLU A 176 -22.76 -24.30 2.21
CA GLU A 176 -22.68 -25.25 3.33
C GLU A 176 -21.25 -25.32 3.89
N PHE A 177 -20.24 -25.38 3.03
CA PHE A 177 -18.84 -25.40 3.47
C PHE A 177 -18.46 -24.11 4.22
N TYR A 178 -18.64 -22.93 3.62
CA TYR A 178 -18.23 -21.68 4.26
C TYR A 178 -19.07 -21.31 5.48
N HIS A 179 -20.38 -21.58 5.45
CA HIS A 179 -21.28 -21.25 6.56
C HIS A 179 -21.25 -22.29 7.68
N GLU A 180 -21.43 -23.57 7.35
CA GLU A 180 -21.59 -24.61 8.36
C GLU A 180 -20.27 -25.24 8.77
N THR A 181 -19.35 -25.46 7.83
CA THR A 181 -18.02 -26.02 8.15
C THR A 181 -17.11 -24.95 8.72
N LEU A 182 -16.97 -23.80 8.05
CA LEU A 182 -16.08 -22.73 8.53
C LEU A 182 -16.76 -21.74 9.50
N GLY A 183 -18.08 -21.84 9.73
CA GLY A 183 -18.76 -20.98 10.71
C GLY A 183 -18.90 -19.52 10.28
N LEU A 184 -18.67 -19.19 8.99
CA LEU A 184 -18.76 -17.82 8.51
C LEU A 184 -20.21 -17.35 8.39
N GLU A 185 -20.47 -16.12 8.82
CA GLU A 185 -21.79 -15.50 8.72
C GLU A 185 -22.11 -15.16 7.25
N ILE A 186 -23.20 -15.70 6.70
CA ILE A 186 -23.76 -15.20 5.43
C ILE A 186 -24.44 -13.86 5.73
N ILE A 187 -23.88 -12.79 5.18
CA ILE A 187 -24.34 -11.42 5.42
C ILE A 187 -25.17 -10.86 4.25
N SER A 188 -25.19 -11.57 3.13
CA SER A 188 -26.03 -11.27 1.97
C SER A 188 -26.22 -12.51 1.10
N ASP A 189 -27.41 -12.68 0.54
CA ASP A 189 -27.73 -13.80 -0.36
C ASP A 189 -28.68 -13.34 -1.46
N TYR A 190 -28.19 -13.33 -2.70
CA TYR A 190 -28.92 -12.91 -3.90
C TYR A 190 -29.50 -14.10 -4.67
N GLY A 191 -29.39 -15.32 -4.14
CA GLY A 191 -29.75 -16.58 -4.78
C GLY A 191 -28.69 -17.11 -5.74
N PHE A 192 -28.13 -16.24 -6.60
CA PHE A 192 -27.04 -16.59 -7.52
C PHE A 192 -25.64 -16.25 -6.96
N ALA A 193 -25.59 -15.51 -5.85
CA ALA A 193 -24.37 -15.20 -5.14
C ALA A 193 -24.67 -15.04 -3.65
N ALA A 194 -23.77 -15.47 -2.79
CA ALA A 194 -23.87 -15.30 -1.34
C ALA A 194 -22.56 -14.75 -0.80
N THR A 195 -22.62 -13.70 0.01
CA THR A 195 -21.45 -13.07 0.62
C THR A 195 -21.34 -13.53 2.08
N VAL A 196 -20.18 -14.09 2.42
CA VAL A 196 -19.80 -14.44 3.78
C VAL A 196 -18.81 -13.43 4.34
N LYS A 197 -18.93 -13.17 5.64
CA LYS A 197 -18.04 -12.28 6.38
C LYS A 197 -16.84 -13.07 6.91
N ILE A 198 -15.63 -12.73 6.46
CA ILE A 198 -14.39 -13.20 7.12
C ILE A 198 -14.11 -12.25 8.29
N THR A 199 -14.02 -10.96 7.99
CA THR A 199 -13.96 -9.85 8.94
C THR A 199 -14.95 -8.75 8.50
N PRO A 200 -15.16 -7.68 9.28
CA PRO A 200 -16.08 -6.62 8.87
C PRO A 200 -15.70 -5.88 7.58
N ASP A 201 -14.42 -5.83 7.19
CA ASP A 201 -13.91 -5.15 5.99
C ASP A 201 -13.17 -6.09 5.00
N ALA A 202 -13.15 -7.39 5.26
CA ALA A 202 -12.69 -8.42 4.33
C ALA A 202 -13.78 -9.49 4.11
N LEU A 203 -14.30 -9.53 2.89
CA LEU A 203 -15.46 -10.33 2.51
C LEU A 203 -15.10 -11.38 1.47
N LEU A 204 -15.95 -12.40 1.38
CA LEU A 204 -15.86 -13.44 0.37
C LEU A 204 -17.24 -13.66 -0.24
N THR A 205 -17.36 -13.52 -1.55
CA THR A 205 -18.59 -13.76 -2.30
C THR A 205 -18.47 -15.04 -3.10
N LEU A 206 -19.37 -15.98 -2.81
CA LEU A 206 -19.53 -17.24 -3.50
C LEU A 206 -20.53 -17.01 -4.64
N VAL A 207 -20.15 -17.33 -5.88
CA VAL A 207 -20.93 -17.03 -7.08
C VAL A 207 -21.28 -18.30 -7.84
N ASP A 208 -22.51 -18.40 -8.32
CA ASP A 208 -22.90 -19.42 -9.29
C ASP A 208 -22.20 -19.15 -10.65
N ALA A 209 -21.28 -20.05 -11.02
CA ALA A 209 -20.47 -19.94 -12.23
C ALA A 209 -21.30 -20.02 -13.53
N SER A 210 -22.56 -20.45 -13.48
CA SER A 210 -23.45 -20.47 -14.65
C SER A 210 -23.87 -19.07 -15.09
N VAL A 211 -23.89 -18.10 -14.17
CA VAL A 211 -24.26 -16.69 -14.42
C VAL A 211 -23.14 -15.70 -14.10
N GLY A 212 -22.08 -16.14 -13.42
CA GLY A 212 -20.92 -15.33 -13.09
C GLY A 212 -19.99 -15.03 -14.28
N ARG A 213 -19.03 -14.13 -14.05
CA ARG A 213 -18.01 -13.72 -15.04
C ARG A 213 -17.04 -14.84 -15.40
N HIS A 214 -16.71 -15.70 -14.43
CA HIS A 214 -15.80 -16.82 -14.63
C HIS A 214 -16.54 -18.14 -14.73
N LYS A 215 -15.98 -19.07 -15.52
CA LYS A 215 -16.45 -20.46 -15.59
C LYS A 215 -15.83 -21.31 -14.48
N ALA A 216 -16.55 -22.35 -14.08
CA ALA A 216 -16.14 -23.19 -12.96
C ALA A 216 -14.85 -23.99 -13.24
N ASP A 217 -14.56 -24.27 -14.51
CA ASP A 217 -13.40 -25.01 -15.00
C ASP A 217 -12.17 -24.14 -15.27
N GLU A 218 -12.28 -22.81 -15.11
CA GLU A 218 -11.11 -21.93 -15.18
C GLU A 218 -10.10 -22.28 -14.07
N PRO A 219 -8.78 -22.13 -14.36
CA PRO A 219 -7.76 -22.26 -13.33
C PRO A 219 -8.05 -21.35 -12.15
N LYS A 220 -8.07 -21.93 -10.94
CA LYS A 220 -8.34 -21.27 -9.67
C LYS A 220 -7.07 -20.57 -9.17
N THR A 221 -6.53 -19.65 -9.95
CA THR A 221 -5.21 -19.02 -9.70
C THR A 221 -5.34 -17.89 -8.69
N VAL A 222 -5.72 -18.27 -7.48
CA VAL A 222 -5.89 -17.42 -6.31
C VAL A 222 -5.82 -18.30 -5.06
N ALA A 223 -5.32 -17.75 -3.96
CA ALA A 223 -5.50 -18.32 -2.63
C ALA A 223 -6.03 -17.24 -1.69
N VAL A 224 -6.71 -17.66 -0.63
CA VAL A 224 -7.08 -16.75 0.45
C VAL A 224 -6.52 -17.26 1.77
N ALA A 225 -5.73 -16.43 2.43
CA ALA A 225 -5.31 -16.68 3.80
C ALA A 225 -6.34 -16.12 4.78
N LEU A 226 -6.76 -16.96 5.71
CA LEU A 226 -7.67 -16.67 6.80
C LEU A 226 -6.84 -16.60 8.08
N LEU A 227 -6.69 -15.39 8.64
CA LEU A 227 -5.76 -15.16 9.73
C LEU A 227 -6.37 -15.53 11.09
N THR A 228 -5.70 -16.41 11.84
CA THR A 228 -6.20 -16.95 13.11
C THR A 228 -5.08 -17.22 14.11
N ASN A 229 -5.39 -17.19 15.40
CA ASN A 229 -4.47 -17.56 16.48
C ASN A 229 -4.62 -19.03 16.92
N HIS A 230 -5.52 -19.79 16.28
CA HIS A 230 -5.92 -21.14 16.71
C HIS A 230 -5.66 -22.19 15.62
N LEU A 231 -4.46 -22.17 15.04
CA LEU A 231 -4.10 -23.04 13.92
C LEU A 231 -4.22 -24.54 14.26
N ALA A 232 -3.82 -24.95 15.46
CA ALA A 232 -3.83 -26.35 15.85
C ALA A 232 -5.27 -26.89 15.98
N GLU A 233 -6.16 -26.08 16.55
CA GLU A 233 -7.57 -26.39 16.72
C GLU A 233 -8.29 -26.42 15.37
N TRP A 234 -8.07 -25.42 14.51
CA TRP A 234 -8.60 -25.40 13.15
C TRP A 234 -8.15 -26.62 12.34
N PHE A 235 -6.86 -26.95 12.37
CA PHE A 235 -6.33 -28.10 11.66
C PHE A 235 -6.99 -29.40 12.12
N THR A 236 -7.05 -29.63 13.44
CA THR A 236 -7.69 -30.81 14.04
C THR A 236 -9.17 -30.90 13.68
N TYR A 237 -9.89 -29.78 13.76
CA TYR A 237 -11.30 -29.70 13.44
C TYR A 237 -11.59 -30.05 11.98
N LEU A 238 -10.85 -29.44 11.04
CA LEU A 238 -11.04 -29.65 9.61
C LEU A 238 -10.63 -31.06 9.17
N GLN A 239 -9.61 -31.65 9.80
CA GLN A 239 -9.29 -33.07 9.63
C GLN A 239 -10.45 -33.97 10.10
N GLY A 240 -11.05 -33.67 11.26
CA GLY A 240 -12.23 -34.38 11.76
C GLY A 240 -13.45 -34.25 10.83
N LYS A 241 -13.55 -33.13 10.11
CA LYS A 241 -14.54 -32.88 9.05
C LYS A 241 -14.16 -33.45 7.69
N GLN A 242 -13.02 -34.15 7.58
CA GLN A 242 -12.52 -34.75 6.35
C GLN A 242 -12.30 -33.74 5.21
N VAL A 243 -11.98 -32.48 5.55
CA VAL A 243 -11.58 -31.47 4.57
C VAL A 243 -10.21 -31.82 4.01
N ILE A 244 -10.03 -31.68 2.70
CA ILE A 244 -8.79 -32.05 2.02
C ILE A 244 -7.69 -31.04 2.38
N MET A 245 -6.55 -31.55 2.84
CA MET A 245 -5.36 -30.74 3.15
C MET A 245 -4.36 -30.84 1.99
N LYS A 246 -4.04 -29.70 1.36
CA LYS A 246 -2.95 -29.61 0.38
C LYS A 246 -1.59 -29.60 1.09
N TYR A 247 -1.48 -28.80 2.14
CA TYR A 247 -0.30 -28.70 2.99
C TYR A 247 -0.72 -28.87 4.45
N ALA A 248 -0.06 -29.79 5.15
CA ALA A 248 -0.35 -30.08 6.56
C ALA A 248 0.27 -29.05 7.51
N TYR A 249 -0.34 -28.90 8.68
CA TYR A 249 0.20 -28.04 9.74
C TYR A 249 1.53 -28.59 10.28
N LYS A 250 2.60 -27.83 10.06
CA LYS A 250 3.97 -28.18 10.46
C LYS A 250 4.66 -26.93 11.04
N PRO A 251 4.27 -26.48 12.25
CA PRO A 251 4.81 -25.27 12.84
C PRO A 251 6.32 -25.40 13.02
N LYS A 252 7.04 -24.30 12.81
CA LYS A 252 8.50 -24.23 12.97
C LYS A 252 8.87 -23.13 13.95
N GLU A 253 9.94 -23.39 14.70
CA GLU A 253 10.59 -22.37 15.52
C GLU A 253 11.22 -21.31 14.60
N ASN A 254 11.10 -20.02 14.97
CA ASN A 254 11.65 -18.87 14.26
C ASN A 254 11.16 -18.65 12.81
N ASN A 255 10.01 -19.20 12.43
CA ASN A 255 9.41 -18.89 11.13
C ASN A 255 8.67 -17.55 11.13
N ALA A 256 8.58 -16.87 9.98
CA ALA A 256 7.82 -15.63 9.85
C ALA A 256 6.31 -15.83 10.06
N HIS A 257 5.80 -17.00 9.67
CA HIS A 257 4.41 -17.37 9.83
C HIS A 257 4.32 -18.88 10.05
N ASP A 258 3.23 -19.34 10.66
CA ASP A 258 2.83 -20.75 10.61
C ASP A 258 1.50 -20.86 9.88
N GLY A 259 1.26 -22.01 9.27
CA GLY A 259 -0.03 -22.26 8.66
C GLY A 259 -0.18 -23.66 8.09
N PHE A 260 -1.35 -23.89 7.52
CA PHE A 260 -1.68 -25.06 6.71
C PHE A 260 -2.64 -24.65 5.59
N VAL A 261 -2.77 -25.48 4.57
CA VAL A 261 -3.61 -25.16 3.41
C VAL A 261 -4.66 -26.25 3.21
N ALA A 262 -5.91 -25.85 3.35
CA ALA A 262 -7.08 -26.64 3.03
C ALA A 262 -7.54 -26.35 1.58
N ILE A 263 -8.26 -27.30 1.01
CA ILE A 263 -8.92 -27.15 -0.29
C ILE A 263 -10.43 -27.12 -0.05
N ASP A 264 -11.09 -26.13 -0.62
CA ASP A 264 -12.54 -26.00 -0.56
C ASP A 264 -13.25 -27.06 -1.44
N PRO A 265 -14.59 -27.11 -1.49
CA PRO A 265 -15.32 -28.14 -2.24
C PRO A 265 -15.03 -28.24 -3.74
N GLU A 266 -14.49 -27.18 -4.36
CA GLU A 266 -14.24 -27.10 -5.81
C GLU A 266 -12.81 -26.69 -6.19
N GLY A 267 -11.87 -26.73 -5.25
CA GLY A 267 -10.45 -26.64 -5.54
C GLY A 267 -9.78 -25.31 -5.22
N TYR A 268 -10.47 -24.32 -4.65
CA TYR A 268 -9.82 -23.10 -4.16
C TYR A 268 -8.96 -23.39 -2.93
N LEU A 269 -7.81 -22.73 -2.85
CA LEU A 269 -6.88 -22.88 -1.74
C LEU A 269 -7.22 -21.90 -0.61
N LEU A 270 -7.40 -22.44 0.59
CA LEU A 270 -7.65 -21.71 1.82
C LEU A 270 -6.46 -21.92 2.74
N GLU A 271 -5.66 -20.86 2.93
CA GLU A 271 -4.58 -20.88 3.91
C GLU A 271 -5.16 -20.49 5.27
N PHE A 272 -4.80 -21.23 6.30
CA PHE A 272 -5.03 -20.84 7.68
C PHE A 272 -3.67 -20.42 8.20
N GLU A 273 -3.53 -19.14 8.55
CA GLU A 273 -2.22 -18.54 8.75
C GLU A 273 -2.16 -17.70 10.04
N MET A 274 -0.99 -17.73 10.67
CA MET A 274 -0.66 -16.89 11.81
C MET A 274 0.72 -16.27 11.59
N PHE A 275 0.78 -14.94 11.50
CA PHE A 275 2.05 -14.22 11.47
C PHE A 275 2.68 -14.20 12.86
N LYS A 276 4.01 -14.29 12.90
CA LYS A 276 4.80 -14.25 14.13
C LYS A 276 5.72 -13.04 14.14
N GLN A 277 6.21 -12.70 15.33
CA GLN A 277 7.31 -11.75 15.44
C GLN A 277 8.54 -12.28 14.70
N HIS A 278 8.93 -11.59 13.64
CA HIS A 278 10.03 -11.94 12.74
C HIS A 278 10.47 -10.67 11.99
N PRO A 279 11.74 -10.54 11.53
CA PRO A 279 12.19 -9.38 10.76
C PRO A 279 11.29 -9.02 9.56
N GLU A 280 10.76 -10.02 8.86
CA GLU A 280 9.83 -9.82 7.72
C GLU A 280 8.50 -9.14 8.13
N ASN A 281 8.10 -9.25 9.40
CA ASN A 281 6.80 -8.79 9.90
C ASN A 281 6.91 -7.57 10.81
N GLU A 282 8.08 -6.92 10.94
CA GLU A 282 8.25 -5.78 11.86
C GLU A 282 7.29 -4.62 11.57
N LYS A 283 6.95 -4.43 10.29
CA LYS A 283 5.94 -3.46 9.83
C LYS A 283 4.50 -3.97 9.98
N LEU A 284 4.29 -5.28 9.93
CA LEU A 284 2.98 -5.92 9.96
C LEU A 284 2.47 -6.12 11.39
N MET A 285 3.30 -6.64 12.29
CA MET A 285 2.90 -7.03 13.65
C MET A 285 2.18 -5.93 14.43
N PRO A 286 2.60 -4.64 14.38
CA PRO A 286 1.88 -3.56 15.07
C PRO A 286 0.56 -3.15 14.41
N ARG A 287 0.34 -3.53 13.13
CA ARG A 287 -0.83 -3.17 12.32
C ARG A 287 -1.88 -4.27 12.27
N LEU A 288 -1.47 -5.52 12.47
CA LEU A 288 -2.43 -6.60 12.65
C LEU A 288 -3.36 -6.22 13.80
N PRO A 289 -4.66 -6.54 13.73
CA PRO A 289 -5.56 -6.39 14.84
C PRO A 289 -5.05 -7.24 16.03
N GLN A 290 -4.16 -6.66 16.83
CA GLN A 290 -3.70 -7.25 18.07
C GLN A 290 -4.90 -7.20 19.00
N TYR A 291 -5.62 -8.31 19.09
CA TYR A 291 -6.70 -8.49 20.06
C TYR A 291 -7.90 -7.55 19.90
N ASP A 292 -8.42 -7.38 18.68
CA ASP A 292 -9.77 -6.79 18.58
C ASP A 292 -10.79 -7.83 19.04
N GLY A 293 -11.23 -7.71 20.31
CA GLY A 293 -12.15 -8.61 21.01
C GLY A 293 -13.57 -8.74 20.42
N LEU A 294 -13.75 -8.31 19.17
CA LEU A 294 -14.94 -8.54 18.35
C LEU A 294 -14.87 -9.88 17.59
N SER A 295 -13.68 -10.49 17.47
CA SER A 295 -13.47 -11.89 17.07
C SER A 295 -12.87 -12.68 18.23
N GLY A 296 -13.74 -13.21 19.11
CA GLY A 296 -13.44 -14.30 20.04
C GLY A 296 -12.04 -14.35 20.68
N ALA A 297 -11.58 -13.23 21.24
CA ALA A 297 -10.37 -13.20 22.06
C ALA A 297 -10.69 -13.80 23.44
N THR A 298 -10.88 -15.11 23.47
CA THR A 298 -10.92 -15.88 24.70
C THR A 298 -9.85 -16.97 24.62
N ASP A 299 -9.39 -17.50 25.76
CA ASP A 299 -8.56 -18.72 25.76
C ASP A 299 -9.32 -19.94 25.20
N ARG A 300 -10.59 -19.78 24.80
CA ARG A 300 -11.42 -20.83 24.23
C ARG A 300 -11.46 -20.63 22.73
N TRP A 301 -11.32 -21.72 22.00
CA TRP A 301 -11.51 -21.77 20.56
C TRP A 301 -12.95 -22.16 20.22
N SER A 302 -13.52 -21.49 19.22
CA SER A 302 -14.73 -21.89 18.53
C SER A 302 -14.67 -21.50 17.05
N LYS A 303 -15.15 -22.38 16.16
CA LYS A 303 -15.25 -22.06 14.73
C LYS A 303 -16.06 -20.78 14.43
N ASN A 304 -16.95 -20.37 15.35
CA ASN A 304 -17.79 -19.18 15.20
C ASN A 304 -17.11 -17.88 15.69
N GLU A 305 -15.91 -17.97 16.30
CA GLU A 305 -15.15 -16.78 16.72
C GLU A 305 -14.54 -16.02 15.54
N GLY A 306 -14.47 -16.66 14.37
CA GLY A 306 -14.08 -16.05 13.11
C GLY A 306 -12.56 -15.91 12.94
N PHE A 307 -12.19 -15.04 12.03
CA PHE A 307 -10.81 -14.70 11.67
C PHE A 307 -10.56 -13.23 11.96
N TYR A 308 -9.30 -12.84 12.18
CA TYR A 308 -8.95 -11.44 12.46
C TYR A 308 -8.45 -10.68 11.23
N GLY A 309 -8.30 -11.35 10.09
CA GLY A 309 -7.92 -10.73 8.83
C GLY A 309 -7.94 -11.72 7.67
N ALA A 310 -7.81 -11.19 6.46
CA ALA A 310 -7.70 -11.99 5.26
C ALA A 310 -6.70 -11.42 4.25
N VAL A 311 -5.87 -12.27 3.67
CA VAL A 311 -4.98 -11.92 2.56
C VAL A 311 -5.47 -12.63 1.30
N THR A 312 -5.73 -11.86 0.23
CA THR A 312 -6.01 -12.45 -1.09
C THR A 312 -4.71 -12.52 -1.89
N TRP A 313 -4.21 -13.73 -2.14
CA TRP A 313 -2.97 -13.97 -2.88
C TRP A 313 -3.21 -14.07 -4.38
N LEU A 314 -2.52 -13.20 -5.12
CA LEU A 314 -2.59 -13.04 -6.57
C LEU A 314 -1.24 -13.39 -7.19
N TYR A 315 -1.24 -14.12 -8.30
CA TYR A 315 -0.05 -14.71 -8.91
C TYR A 315 0.28 -14.06 -10.25
N TYR A 316 1.48 -13.50 -10.35
CA TYR A 316 1.93 -12.69 -11.48
C TYR A 316 3.08 -13.34 -12.23
N GLU A 317 3.11 -13.09 -13.55
CA GLU A 317 4.27 -13.40 -14.38
C GLU A 317 5.36 -12.33 -14.24
N ASP A 318 4.97 -11.05 -14.25
CA ASP A 318 5.84 -9.91 -13.94
C ASP A 318 5.44 -9.31 -12.59
N MET A 319 6.19 -9.69 -11.55
CA MET A 319 5.99 -9.15 -10.20
C MET A 319 6.25 -7.63 -10.15
N GLN A 320 7.27 -7.13 -10.85
CA GLN A 320 7.66 -5.73 -10.74
C GLN A 320 6.61 -4.82 -11.38
N GLU A 321 5.96 -5.27 -12.46
CA GLU A 321 4.82 -4.57 -13.04
C GLU A 321 3.63 -4.52 -12.07
N ALA A 322 3.33 -5.63 -11.40
CA ALA A 322 2.29 -5.68 -10.39
C ALA A 322 2.58 -4.76 -9.20
N GLU A 323 3.81 -4.77 -8.66
CA GLU A 323 4.24 -3.86 -7.58
C GLU A 323 4.00 -2.39 -7.95
N ARG A 324 4.51 -1.96 -9.13
CA ARG A 324 4.30 -0.59 -9.62
C ARG A 324 2.82 -0.27 -9.77
N PHE A 325 2.00 -1.21 -10.24
CA PHE A 325 0.58 -0.98 -10.38
C PHE A 325 -0.12 -0.76 -9.02
N TYR A 326 0.09 -1.65 -8.06
CA TYR A 326 -0.56 -1.54 -6.76
C TYR A 326 -0.03 -0.36 -5.93
N GLU A 327 1.25 0.00 -6.07
CA GLU A 327 1.87 1.12 -5.34
C GLU A 327 1.65 2.47 -6.02
N ASP A 328 1.91 2.59 -7.32
CA ASP A 328 1.89 3.88 -8.02
C ASP A 328 0.51 4.26 -8.55
N LYS A 329 -0.34 3.28 -8.92
CA LYS A 329 -1.64 3.53 -9.55
C LYS A 329 -2.82 3.31 -8.60
N ILE A 330 -2.85 2.18 -7.90
CA ILE A 330 -3.87 1.93 -6.88
C ILE A 330 -3.54 2.68 -5.58
N GLY A 331 -2.26 2.78 -5.23
CA GLY A 331 -1.78 3.57 -4.11
C GLY A 331 -1.69 2.83 -2.77
N LEU A 332 -1.62 1.51 -2.77
CA LEU A 332 -1.55 0.70 -1.55
C LEU A 332 -0.16 0.73 -0.90
N GLU A 333 -0.11 0.63 0.42
CA GLU A 333 1.15 0.55 1.17
C GLU A 333 1.63 -0.91 1.30
N GLN A 334 2.86 -1.19 0.87
CA GLN A 334 3.51 -2.48 1.12
C GLN A 334 3.92 -2.59 2.60
N ILE A 335 3.40 -3.60 3.28
CA ILE A 335 3.65 -3.84 4.72
C ILE A 335 4.49 -5.09 5.00
N VAL A 336 4.62 -6.02 4.04
CA VAL A 336 5.52 -7.19 4.10
C VAL A 336 6.24 -7.35 2.76
N ASP A 337 7.53 -7.68 2.82
CA ASP A 337 8.36 -8.02 1.65
C ASP A 337 9.18 -9.28 1.92
N GLN A 338 8.92 -10.34 1.16
CA GLN A 338 9.70 -11.59 1.17
C GLN A 338 10.48 -11.79 -0.14
N GLY A 339 10.58 -10.75 -0.97
CA GLY A 339 11.14 -10.78 -2.31
C GLY A 339 10.21 -11.41 -3.36
N TRP A 340 9.73 -12.63 -3.13
CA TRP A 340 8.84 -13.36 -4.06
C TRP A 340 7.36 -13.32 -3.68
N ALA A 341 7.06 -12.84 -2.47
CA ALA A 341 5.71 -12.57 -1.99
C ALA A 341 5.72 -11.24 -1.24
N LYS A 342 4.69 -10.42 -1.47
CA LYS A 342 4.55 -9.07 -0.92
C LYS A 342 3.12 -8.86 -0.46
N VAL A 343 2.91 -8.18 0.66
CA VAL A 343 1.56 -7.91 1.20
C VAL A 343 1.32 -6.42 1.26
N TYR A 344 0.16 -6.01 0.76
CA TYR A 344 -0.32 -4.65 0.67
C TYR A 344 -1.57 -4.47 1.53
N GLN A 345 -1.58 -3.40 2.33
CA GLN A 345 -2.76 -3.06 3.13
C GLN A 345 -3.83 -2.39 2.27
N VAL A 346 -5.05 -2.92 2.33
CA VAL A 346 -6.21 -2.36 1.61
C VAL A 346 -7.19 -1.71 2.59
N SER A 347 -7.47 -2.38 3.70
CA SER A 347 -8.35 -1.93 4.78
C SER A 347 -7.74 -2.30 6.14
N LYS A 348 -8.50 -2.20 7.24
CA LYS A 348 -7.99 -2.51 8.59
C LYS A 348 -7.60 -3.98 8.69
N SER A 349 -8.38 -4.89 8.08
CA SER A 349 -8.10 -6.33 8.15
C SER A 349 -8.13 -7.09 6.81
N GLY A 350 -8.39 -6.39 5.71
CA GLY A 350 -8.26 -6.92 4.34
C GLY A 350 -6.94 -6.52 3.67
N TYR A 351 -6.25 -7.49 3.09
CA TYR A 351 -4.96 -7.34 2.43
C TYR A 351 -4.95 -7.99 1.04
N ILE A 352 -4.11 -7.47 0.15
CA ILE A 352 -3.77 -8.10 -1.12
C ILE A 352 -2.33 -8.57 -1.06
N GLY A 353 -2.09 -9.82 -1.44
CA GLY A 353 -0.78 -10.39 -1.56
C GLY A 353 -0.40 -10.59 -3.03
N LEU A 354 0.79 -10.14 -3.43
CA LEU A 354 1.34 -10.41 -4.76
C LEU A 354 2.37 -11.53 -4.64
N VAL A 355 2.30 -12.52 -5.52
CA VAL A 355 3.18 -13.70 -5.51
C VAL A 355 3.78 -13.95 -6.88
N ASP A 356 5.08 -14.28 -6.91
CA ASP A 356 5.76 -14.69 -8.12
C ASP A 356 5.20 -16.06 -8.54
N GLY A 357 4.54 -16.11 -9.70
CA GLY A 357 3.91 -17.31 -10.23
C GLY A 357 4.91 -18.45 -10.51
N ARG A 358 6.22 -18.22 -10.44
CA ARG A 358 7.24 -19.27 -10.55
C ARG A 358 7.57 -19.94 -9.22
N ARG A 359 7.11 -19.37 -8.10
CA ARG A 359 7.47 -19.80 -6.74
C ARG A 359 6.27 -20.13 -5.85
N GLY A 360 5.14 -19.45 -6.07
CA GLY A 360 3.93 -19.63 -5.28
C GLY A 360 3.23 -20.99 -5.46
N MET A 361 2.13 -21.17 -4.74
CA MET A 361 1.31 -22.40 -4.82
C MET A 361 0.57 -22.58 -6.15
N HIS A 362 0.45 -21.49 -6.91
CA HIS A 362 -0.08 -21.47 -8.27
C HIS A 362 0.94 -20.89 -9.24
N SER A 363 0.96 -21.45 -10.44
CA SER A 363 1.60 -20.79 -11.58
C SER A 363 0.70 -19.73 -12.19
N TYR A 364 1.31 -18.75 -12.84
CA TYR A 364 0.56 -17.75 -13.60
C TYR A 364 -0.33 -18.43 -14.66
N THR A 365 -1.55 -17.92 -14.80
CA THR A 365 -2.50 -18.25 -15.87
C THR A 365 -3.21 -16.98 -16.32
N GLU A 366 -3.66 -16.93 -17.59
CA GLU A 366 -4.42 -15.77 -18.08
C GLU A 366 -5.83 -15.72 -17.49
N GLN A 367 -6.52 -16.87 -17.47
CA GLN A 367 -7.77 -17.05 -16.74
C GLN A 367 -7.49 -17.28 -15.27
N LYS A 368 -8.24 -16.62 -14.40
CA LYS A 368 -7.96 -16.57 -12.96
C LYS A 368 -8.94 -17.36 -12.10
N GLY A 369 -10.12 -17.67 -12.66
CA GLY A 369 -11.20 -18.31 -11.92
C GLY A 369 -11.65 -17.52 -10.69
N ALA A 370 -11.34 -16.23 -10.58
CA ALA A 370 -11.66 -15.37 -9.45
C ALA A 370 -11.62 -13.88 -9.85
N SER A 371 -12.38 -13.06 -9.13
CA SER A 371 -12.33 -11.60 -9.26
C SER A 371 -12.08 -10.96 -7.90
N ILE A 372 -11.41 -9.81 -7.91
CA ILE A 372 -11.10 -9.04 -6.70
C ILE A 372 -11.95 -7.80 -6.73
N SER A 373 -12.50 -7.44 -5.58
CA SER A 373 -13.31 -6.25 -5.45
C SER A 373 -12.85 -5.36 -4.32
N PHE A 374 -13.00 -4.06 -4.58
CA PHE A 374 -12.78 -3.00 -3.61
C PHE A 374 -14.10 -2.29 -3.36
N LEU A 375 -14.46 -2.16 -2.09
CA LEU A 375 -15.64 -1.42 -1.66
C LEU A 375 -15.29 0.07 -1.59
N ILE A 376 -15.91 0.89 -2.43
CA ILE A 376 -15.53 2.31 -2.60
C ILE A 376 -16.70 3.22 -2.22
N LYS A 377 -16.44 4.15 -1.31
CA LYS A 377 -17.42 5.13 -0.83
C LYS A 377 -17.81 6.11 -1.95
N ASP A 378 -16.82 6.74 -2.59
CA ASP A 378 -17.00 7.60 -3.76
C ASP A 378 -16.70 6.85 -5.07
N LEU A 379 -17.56 5.88 -5.37
CA LEU A 379 -17.43 5.05 -6.56
C LEU A 379 -17.48 5.87 -7.86
N GLU A 380 -18.39 6.86 -7.91
CA GLU A 380 -18.54 7.76 -9.04
C GLU A 380 -17.28 8.60 -9.31
N GLY A 381 -16.67 9.15 -8.26
CA GLY A 381 -15.42 9.88 -8.37
C GLY A 381 -14.26 9.02 -8.87
N TRP A 382 -14.13 7.79 -8.35
CA TRP A 382 -13.06 6.88 -8.78
C TRP A 382 -13.23 6.48 -10.26
N TYR A 383 -14.45 6.20 -10.67
CA TYR A 383 -14.76 5.91 -12.07
C TYR A 383 -14.44 7.09 -12.99
N ALA A 384 -14.84 8.31 -12.63
CA ALA A 384 -14.52 9.51 -13.41
C ALA A 384 -13.01 9.72 -13.54
N TYR A 385 -12.27 9.50 -12.45
CA TYR A 385 -10.81 9.53 -12.46
C TYR A 385 -10.21 8.46 -13.39
N GLY A 386 -10.74 7.22 -13.31
CA GLY A 386 -10.34 6.12 -14.17
C GLY A 386 -10.54 6.42 -15.66
N GLN A 387 -11.65 7.04 -16.02
CA GLN A 387 -11.94 7.46 -17.38
C GLN A 387 -11.01 8.57 -17.89
N GLN A 388 -10.69 9.54 -17.04
CA GLN A 388 -9.86 10.68 -17.41
C GLN A 388 -8.36 10.33 -17.46
N HIS A 389 -7.84 9.59 -16.49
CA HIS A 389 -6.41 9.38 -16.30
C HIS A 389 -5.92 7.98 -16.70
N GLN A 390 -6.85 7.05 -16.97
CA GLN A 390 -6.57 5.68 -17.43
C GLN A 390 -5.49 4.94 -16.62
N PRO A 391 -5.57 4.90 -15.27
CA PRO A 391 -4.60 4.17 -14.43
C PRO A 391 -4.64 2.65 -14.65
N PHE A 392 -5.73 2.12 -15.22
CA PHE A 392 -5.92 0.74 -15.65
C PHE A 392 -6.94 0.68 -16.80
N PRO A 393 -6.99 -0.43 -17.56
CA PRO A 393 -8.05 -0.67 -18.53
C PRO A 393 -9.41 -0.84 -17.84
N VAL A 394 -10.41 -0.05 -18.24
CA VAL A 394 -11.82 -0.29 -17.89
C VAL A 394 -12.40 -1.31 -18.86
N LEU A 395 -12.87 -2.44 -18.34
CA LEU A 395 -13.43 -3.54 -19.12
C LEU A 395 -14.97 -3.54 -19.13
N GLN A 396 -15.58 -2.97 -18.10
CA GLN A 396 -17.03 -2.80 -18.04
C GLN A 396 -17.37 -1.45 -17.41
N GLU A 397 -18.11 -0.66 -18.16
CA GLU A 397 -18.59 0.64 -17.70
C GLU A 397 -19.54 0.51 -16.52
N MET A 398 -19.71 1.64 -15.82
CA MET A 398 -20.52 1.69 -14.61
C MET A 398 -21.95 1.18 -14.83
N TYR A 399 -22.36 0.25 -13.97
CA TYR A 399 -23.64 -0.41 -14.04
C TYR A 399 -24.27 -0.61 -12.66
N THR A 400 -25.58 -0.84 -12.65
CA THR A 400 -26.33 -1.22 -11.46
C THR A 400 -26.64 -2.70 -11.51
N GLY A 401 -26.28 -3.42 -10.46
CA GLY A 401 -26.50 -4.85 -10.32
C GLY A 401 -27.99 -5.22 -10.23
N LYS A 402 -28.29 -6.49 -10.52
CA LYS A 402 -29.66 -7.02 -10.54
C LYS A 402 -30.42 -6.71 -9.25
N GLY A 403 -31.61 -6.11 -9.40
CA GLY A 403 -32.47 -5.73 -8.28
C GLY A 403 -32.03 -4.45 -7.56
N ASN A 404 -31.20 -3.61 -8.17
CA ASN A 404 -30.66 -2.39 -7.58
C ASN A 404 -29.90 -2.64 -6.26
N ARG A 405 -29.19 -3.76 -6.18
CA ARG A 405 -28.49 -4.18 -4.95
C ARG A 405 -27.10 -3.58 -4.81
N TYR A 406 -26.44 -3.26 -5.91
CA TYR A 406 -25.11 -2.67 -5.89
C TYR A 406 -24.88 -1.84 -7.14
N LYS A 407 -23.89 -0.96 -7.10
CA LYS A 407 -23.37 -0.26 -8.26
C LYS A 407 -21.90 -0.63 -8.41
N ALA A 408 -21.45 -0.86 -9.63
CA ALA A 408 -20.09 -1.32 -9.89
C ALA A 408 -19.58 -0.85 -11.25
N PHE A 409 -18.26 -0.89 -11.42
CA PHE A 409 -17.59 -0.94 -12.72
C PHE A 409 -16.39 -1.87 -12.62
N VAL A 410 -15.85 -2.32 -13.74
CA VAL A 410 -14.80 -3.35 -13.75
C VAL A 410 -13.59 -2.88 -14.52
N GLY A 411 -12.44 -2.94 -13.89
CA GLY A 411 -11.13 -2.80 -14.53
C GLY A 411 -10.34 -4.10 -14.53
N GLN A 412 -9.08 -4.01 -14.93
CA GLN A 412 -8.15 -5.13 -14.93
C GLN A 412 -6.75 -4.70 -14.47
N ASP A 413 -6.08 -5.58 -13.72
CA ASP A 413 -4.69 -5.38 -13.32
C ASP A 413 -3.71 -5.97 -14.35
N PRO A 414 -2.38 -5.73 -14.22
CA PRO A 414 -1.39 -6.31 -15.14
C PRO A 414 -1.37 -7.84 -15.16
N GLY A 415 -1.79 -8.47 -14.06
CA GLY A 415 -1.91 -9.92 -13.94
C GLY A 415 -3.09 -10.51 -14.70
N LYS A 416 -3.98 -9.69 -15.28
CA LYS A 416 -5.26 -10.05 -15.90
C LYS A 416 -6.39 -10.37 -14.90
N TYR A 417 -6.22 -10.07 -13.61
CA TYR A 417 -7.32 -10.18 -12.65
C TYR A 417 -8.36 -9.09 -12.91
N PHE A 418 -9.64 -9.47 -12.87
CA PHE A 418 -10.72 -8.49 -12.86
C PHE A 418 -10.75 -7.78 -11.51
N LEU A 419 -10.72 -6.45 -11.57
CA LEU A 419 -10.89 -5.58 -10.41
C LEU A 419 -12.28 -4.95 -10.48
N GLU A 420 -13.19 -5.40 -9.64
CA GLU A 420 -14.52 -4.80 -9.51
C GLU A 420 -14.51 -3.72 -8.42
N PHE A 421 -14.78 -2.48 -8.79
CA PHE A 421 -14.97 -1.41 -7.84
C PHE A 421 -16.47 -1.27 -7.62
N ASN A 422 -16.94 -1.39 -6.38
CA ASN A 422 -18.37 -1.38 -6.13
C ASN A 422 -18.76 -0.73 -4.81
N ARG A 423 -20.04 -0.41 -4.70
CA ARG A 423 -20.72 0.00 -3.48
C ARG A 423 -22.05 -0.74 -3.38
N PHE A 424 -22.38 -1.26 -2.20
CA PHE A 424 -23.70 -1.84 -1.94
C PHE A 424 -24.74 -0.71 -1.82
N LEU A 425 -25.93 -0.96 -2.34
CA LEU A 425 -27.06 -0.03 -2.25
C LEU A 425 -28.02 -0.48 -1.15
N GLU A 426 -28.83 0.44 -0.64
CA GLU A 426 -29.90 0.10 0.30
C GLU A 426 -30.85 -0.93 -0.32
N HIS A 427 -30.91 -2.10 0.32
CA HIS A 427 -31.73 -3.23 -0.10
C HIS A 427 -31.94 -4.17 1.09
N GLU A 428 -33.05 -4.91 1.12
CA GLU A 428 -33.34 -5.89 2.17
C GLU A 428 -32.20 -6.92 2.33
N ASP A 429 -31.76 -7.52 1.22
CA ASP A 429 -30.61 -8.45 1.15
C ASP A 429 -29.27 -7.83 1.58
N ASN A 430 -29.18 -6.49 1.74
CA ASN A 430 -27.95 -5.77 2.08
C ASN A 430 -27.94 -5.16 3.49
N LYS A 431 -29.02 -5.33 4.27
CA LYS A 431 -29.10 -4.71 5.61
C LYS A 431 -27.88 -5.01 6.47
N ARG A 432 -27.47 -6.27 6.51
CA ARG A 432 -26.36 -6.71 7.36
C ARG A 432 -25.00 -6.25 6.86
N ILE A 433 -24.75 -6.32 5.55
CA ILE A 433 -23.47 -5.83 4.99
C ILE A 433 -23.34 -4.31 5.16
N LEU A 434 -24.40 -3.54 4.95
CA LEU A 434 -24.38 -2.09 5.17
C LEU A 434 -24.20 -1.73 6.66
N GLU A 435 -24.83 -2.48 7.57
CA GLU A 435 -24.61 -2.30 9.01
C GLU A 435 -23.14 -2.50 9.39
N LEU A 436 -22.45 -3.48 8.77
CA LEU A 436 -21.03 -3.72 9.02
C LEU A 436 -20.17 -2.59 8.45
N LEU A 437 -20.39 -2.18 7.20
CA LEU A 437 -19.59 -1.13 6.56
C LEU A 437 -19.75 0.24 7.24
N ASN A 438 -20.96 0.58 7.68
CA ASN A 438 -21.24 1.88 8.31
C ASN A 438 -20.70 2.01 9.75
N LYS A 439 -20.27 0.92 10.39
CA LYS A 439 -19.69 0.98 11.75
C LYS A 439 -18.24 1.50 11.77
N PHE A 440 -17.61 1.62 10.61
CA PHE A 440 -16.21 2.04 10.47
C PHE A 440 -16.06 3.41 9.78
N ASP A 441 -17.18 4.11 9.59
CA ASP A 441 -17.27 5.43 8.94
C ASP A 441 -17.19 6.60 9.94
#